data_AF-A0A7X7R3R6-F1
#
_entry.id   AF-A0A7X7R3R6-F1
#
_cell.length_a   1.000
_cell.length_b   1.000
_cell.length_c   1.000
_cell.angle_alpha   90.00
_cell.angle_beta   90.00
_cell.angle_gamma   90.00
#
_symmetry.space_group_name_H-M   'P 1'
#
loop_
_entity.id
_entity.type
_entity.pdbx_description
1 polymer ?
#
loop_
_entity_poly.entity_id
_entity_poly.type
_entity_poly.pdbx_seq_one_letter_code
_entity_poly.pdbx_strand_id
1 'polypeptide(L)'
;MYDITVAIGLPNYGLAIILMTILIKLIMFPLTQKQMKSMRGMQEIQPKMKILQERYKDDPQTMQTKVMELYKQNGVSPFGGCLPLVIQMPIFIAFYRSLMTFEFKVQAHASFLGISNIGESVWKLTVEQGAFWALYVPILAGLTTYLQQKISTVDSNDPTQRTMLMMMPLFMAWIAA
;
A
#
# COMPACT_ATOMS: atom_id res chain seq x y z
N MET A 1 -8.33 22.04 -2.70
CA MET A 1 -8.64 21.27 -1.47
C MET A 1 -8.30 22.04 -0.21
N TYR A 2 -7.15 22.74 -0.14
CA TYR A 2 -6.86 23.65 0.98
C TYR A 2 -7.93 24.75 1.16
N ASP A 3 -8.43 25.33 0.07
CA ASP A 3 -9.51 26.33 0.17
C ASP A 3 -10.82 25.76 0.73
N ILE A 4 -11.04 24.45 0.58
CA ILE A 4 -12.19 23.75 1.15
C ILE A 4 -11.99 23.53 2.66
N THR A 5 -10.78 23.20 3.11
CA THR A 5 -10.50 23.08 4.56
C THR A 5 -10.56 24.43 5.27
N VAL A 6 -10.14 25.50 4.58
CA VAL A 6 -10.32 26.89 5.04
C VAL A 6 -11.81 27.26 5.11
N ALA A 7 -12.62 26.90 4.10
CA ALA A 7 -14.06 27.15 4.09
C ALA A 7 -14.83 26.39 5.19
N ILE A 8 -14.32 25.23 5.62
CA ILE A 8 -14.87 24.44 6.74
C ILE A 8 -14.41 24.97 8.12
N GLY A 9 -13.56 26.01 8.15
CA GLY A 9 -13.09 26.66 9.39
C GLY A 9 -11.90 25.95 10.06
N LEU A 10 -11.29 24.96 9.39
CA LEU A 10 -10.12 24.21 9.89
C LEU A 10 -8.99 24.28 8.86
N PRO A 11 -8.29 25.43 8.74
CA PRO A 11 -7.17 25.57 7.81
C PRO A 11 -6.01 24.65 8.23
N ASN A 12 -5.90 23.49 7.56
CA ASN A 12 -4.84 22.51 7.80
C ASN A 12 -4.51 21.76 6.50
N TYR A 13 -3.24 21.73 6.12
CA TYR A 13 -2.78 21.03 4.91
C TYR A 13 -2.87 19.50 5.04
N GLY A 14 -2.70 18.94 6.24
CA GLY A 14 -2.86 17.52 6.51
C GLY A 14 -4.30 17.04 6.30
N LEU A 15 -5.30 17.83 6.72
CA LEU A 15 -6.71 17.54 6.44
C LEU A 15 -7.02 17.60 4.94
N ALA A 16 -6.39 18.52 4.20
CA ALA A 16 -6.57 18.61 2.76
C ALA A 16 -5.99 17.37 2.04
N ILE A 17 -4.86 16.83 2.51
CA ILE A 17 -4.27 15.58 2.03
C ILE A 17 -5.19 14.39 2.33
N ILE A 18 -5.77 14.30 3.54
CA ILE A 18 -6.71 13.24 3.90
C ILE A 18 -7.96 13.29 3.02
N LEU A 19 -8.56 14.46 2.83
CA LEU A 19 -9.73 14.61 1.95
C LEU A 19 -9.41 14.23 0.50
N MET A 20 -8.25 14.65 -0.01
CA MET A 20 -7.79 14.26 -1.34
C MET A 20 -7.62 12.74 -1.47
N THR A 21 -7.00 12.09 -0.48
CA THR A 21 -6.79 10.64 -0.49
C THR A 21 -8.11 9.86 -0.40
N ILE A 22 -9.09 10.33 0.38
CA ILE A 22 -10.43 9.74 0.43
C ILE A 22 -11.12 9.86 -0.93
N LEU A 23 -11.06 11.03 -1.57
CA LEU A 23 -11.68 11.25 -2.89
C LEU A 23 -11.06 10.35 -3.96
N ILE A 24 -9.72 10.22 -4.00
CA ILE A 24 -9.04 9.30 -4.92
C ILE A 24 -9.47 7.86 -4.63
N LYS A 25 -9.52 7.44 -3.36
CA LYS A 25 -9.99 6.09 -2.99
C LYS A 25 -11.44 5.83 -3.39
N LEU A 26 -12.33 6.82 -3.33
CA LEU A 26 -13.71 6.68 -3.78
C LEU A 26 -13.79 6.49 -5.30
N ILE A 27 -13.01 7.25 -6.07
CA ILE A 27 -12.93 7.07 -7.54
C ILE A 27 -12.34 5.69 -7.89
N MET A 28 -11.36 5.23 -7.13
CA MET A 28 -10.72 3.93 -7.34
C MET A 28 -11.49 2.75 -6.73
N PHE A 29 -12.51 2.99 -5.91
CA PHE A 29 -13.29 1.95 -5.24
C PHE A 29 -13.82 0.84 -6.16
N PRO A 30 -14.45 1.11 -7.32
CA PRO A 30 -14.93 0.05 -8.20
C PRO A 30 -13.79 -0.82 -8.77
N LEU A 31 -12.61 -0.24 -8.94
CA LEU A 31 -11.42 -0.96 -9.38
C LEU A 31 -10.85 -1.82 -8.26
N THR A 32 -10.75 -1.28 -7.03
CA THR A 32 -10.31 -2.03 -5.85
C THR A 32 -11.23 -3.22 -5.57
N GLN A 33 -12.54 -3.06 -5.75
CA GLN A 33 -13.50 -4.17 -5.63
C GLN A 33 -13.22 -5.31 -6.62
N LYS A 34 -12.93 -4.98 -7.88
CA LYS A 34 -12.53 -5.98 -8.89
C LYS A 34 -11.22 -6.70 -8.51
N GLN A 35 -10.24 -5.95 -7.98
CA GLN A 35 -8.98 -6.50 -7.50
C GLN A 35 -9.21 -7.47 -6.33
N MET A 36 -10.03 -7.09 -5.34
CA MET A 36 -10.37 -7.96 -4.20
C MET A 36 -11.08 -9.24 -4.65
N LYS A 37 -11.99 -9.17 -5.62
CA LYS A 37 -12.65 -10.35 -6.19
C LYS A 37 -11.63 -11.30 -6.85
N SER A 38 -10.66 -10.77 -7.60
CA SER A 38 -9.59 -11.58 -8.20
C SER A 38 -8.70 -12.23 -7.13
N MET A 39 -8.39 -11.53 -6.05
CA MET A 39 -7.58 -12.05 -4.94
C MET A 39 -8.29 -13.18 -4.20
N ARG A 40 -9.60 -13.06 -3.96
CA ARG A 40 -10.41 -14.13 -3.35
C ARG A 40 -10.44 -15.39 -4.23
N GLY A 41 -10.64 -15.24 -5.54
CA GLY A 41 -10.57 -16.38 -6.45
C GLY A 41 -9.19 -17.08 -6.42
N MET A 42 -8.11 -16.31 -6.24
CA MET A 42 -6.76 -16.84 -6.04
C MET A 42 -6.61 -17.63 -4.74
N GLN A 43 -7.25 -17.20 -3.65
CA GLN A 43 -7.29 -17.92 -2.37
C GLN A 43 -8.05 -19.25 -2.51
N GLU A 44 -9.17 -19.26 -3.24
CA GLU A 44 -10.01 -20.46 -3.43
C GLU A 44 -9.30 -21.57 -4.24
N ILE A 45 -8.48 -21.21 -5.23
CA ILE A 45 -7.74 -22.19 -6.06
C ILE A 45 -6.42 -22.65 -5.43
N GLN A 46 -5.96 -21.99 -4.37
CA GLN A 46 -4.72 -22.34 -3.69
C GLN A 46 -4.60 -23.82 -3.26
N PRO A 47 -5.62 -24.49 -2.68
CA PRO A 47 -5.50 -25.92 -2.37
C PRO A 47 -5.22 -26.78 -3.62
N LYS A 48 -5.85 -26.46 -4.76
CA LYS A 48 -5.60 -27.15 -6.03
C LYS A 48 -4.17 -26.86 -6.55
N MET A 49 -3.67 -25.65 -6.32
CA MET A 49 -2.30 -25.27 -6.64
C MET A 49 -1.28 -26.13 -5.89
N LYS A 50 -1.48 -26.34 -4.57
CA LYS A 50 -0.60 -27.18 -3.75
C LYS A 50 -0.55 -28.62 -4.25
N ILE A 51 -1.70 -29.21 -4.59
CA ILE A 51 -1.77 -30.57 -5.16
C ILE A 51 -0.99 -30.66 -6.48
N LEU A 52 -1.07 -29.63 -7.33
CA LEU A 52 -0.32 -29.56 -8.59
C LEU A 52 1.20 -29.49 -8.34
N GLN A 53 1.62 -28.65 -7.40
CA GLN A 53 3.03 -28.48 -7.02
C GLN A 53 3.62 -29.77 -6.45
N GLU A 54 2.85 -30.51 -5.64
CA GLU A 54 3.27 -31.82 -5.11
C GLU A 54 3.35 -32.87 -6.22
N ARG A 55 2.39 -32.90 -7.14
CA ARG A 55 2.32 -33.89 -8.23
C ARG A 55 3.42 -33.70 -9.28
N TYR A 56 3.80 -32.46 -9.58
CA TYR A 56 4.75 -32.12 -10.65
C TYR A 56 6.06 -31.51 -10.13
N LYS A 57 6.44 -31.84 -8.88
CA LYS A 57 7.66 -31.31 -8.24
C LYS A 57 8.93 -31.55 -9.06
N ASP A 58 9.01 -32.70 -9.72
CA ASP A 58 10.18 -33.13 -10.50
C ASP A 58 10.12 -32.67 -11.98
N ASP A 59 9.01 -32.05 -12.41
CA ASP A 59 8.83 -31.53 -13.77
C ASP A 59 8.31 -30.08 -13.76
N PRO A 60 9.22 -29.10 -13.63
CA PRO A 60 8.85 -27.69 -13.55
C PRO A 60 8.20 -27.15 -14.84
N GLN A 61 8.50 -27.73 -16.01
CA GLN A 61 7.89 -27.29 -17.27
C GLN A 61 6.40 -27.66 -17.32
N THR A 62 6.09 -28.92 -16.99
CA THR A 62 4.69 -29.38 -16.93
C THR A 62 3.93 -28.69 -15.80
N MET A 63 4.58 -28.44 -14.66
CA MET A 63 4.01 -27.68 -13.55
C MET A 63 3.56 -26.28 -14.02
N GLN A 64 4.42 -25.49 -14.66
CA GLN A 64 4.06 -24.14 -15.11
C GLN A 64 2.85 -24.14 -16.07
N THR A 65 2.81 -25.10 -16.99
CA THR A 65 1.71 -25.25 -17.95
C THR A 65 0.40 -25.56 -17.23
N LYS A 66 0.42 -26.52 -16.29
CA LYS A 66 -0.75 -26.94 -15.52
C LYS A 66 -1.25 -25.86 -14.57
N VAL A 67 -0.34 -25.09 -13.97
CA VAL A 67 -0.66 -23.93 -13.14
C VAL A 67 -1.40 -22.87 -13.95
N MET A 68 -0.92 -22.56 -15.16
CA MET A 68 -1.59 -21.60 -16.05
C MET A 68 -2.95 -22.11 -16.53
N GLU A 69 -3.07 -23.41 -16.79
CA GLU A 69 -4.34 -24.06 -17.14
C GLU A 69 -5.35 -23.95 -15.99
N LEU A 70 -4.91 -24.19 -14.75
CA LEU A 70 -5.73 -24.07 -13.55
C LEU A 70 -6.26 -22.63 -13.37
N TYR A 71 -5.41 -21.61 -13.57
CA TYR A 71 -5.83 -20.21 -13.52
C TYR A 71 -6.92 -19.91 -14.58
N LYS A 72 -6.72 -20.37 -15.82
CA LYS A 72 -7.68 -20.19 -16.92
C LYS A 72 -9.01 -20.89 -16.66
N GLN A 73 -8.98 -22.15 -16.21
CA GLN A 73 -10.19 -22.94 -15.93
C GLN A 73 -11.06 -22.34 -14.84
N ASN A 74 -10.45 -21.70 -13.82
CA ASN A 74 -11.18 -21.05 -12.73
C ASN A 74 -11.43 -19.55 -12.99
N GLY A 75 -11.04 -19.02 -14.15
CA GLY A 75 -11.26 -17.60 -14.52
C GLY A 75 -10.51 -16.61 -13.62
N VAL A 76 -9.41 -17.03 -12.99
CA VAL A 76 -8.61 -16.22 -12.06
C VAL A 76 -7.37 -15.68 -12.76
N SER A 77 -7.10 -14.38 -12.62
CA SER A 77 -5.88 -13.76 -13.17
C SER A 77 -4.82 -13.58 -12.07
N PRO A 78 -3.59 -14.10 -12.24
CA PRO A 78 -2.50 -13.86 -11.29
C PRO A 78 -2.09 -12.37 -11.24
N PHE A 79 -2.36 -11.61 -12.30
CA PHE A 79 -2.07 -10.17 -12.37
C PHE A 79 -3.09 -9.29 -11.64
N GLY A 80 -4.23 -9.85 -11.23
CA GLY A 80 -5.26 -9.10 -10.49
C GLY A 80 -4.76 -8.53 -9.16
N GLY A 81 -3.74 -9.18 -8.55
CA GLY A 81 -3.15 -8.77 -7.28
C GLY A 81 -2.06 -7.70 -7.37
N CYS A 82 -1.38 -7.56 -8.51
CA CYS A 82 -0.35 -6.53 -8.72
C CYS A 82 -0.90 -5.25 -9.39
N LEU A 83 -2.13 -5.31 -9.92
CA LEU A 83 -2.82 -4.15 -10.49
C LEU A 83 -2.93 -2.94 -9.55
N PRO A 84 -3.13 -3.08 -8.22
CA PRO A 84 -3.12 -1.93 -7.31
C PRO A 84 -1.77 -1.22 -7.32
N LEU A 85 -0.65 -1.95 -7.32
CA LEU A 85 0.69 -1.38 -7.32
C LEU A 85 0.96 -0.58 -8.60
N VAL A 86 0.60 -1.14 -9.76
CA VAL A 86 0.84 -0.48 -11.06
C VAL A 86 0.11 0.87 -11.13
N ILE A 87 -1.10 0.96 -10.60
CA ILE A 87 -1.88 2.20 -10.66
C ILE A 87 -1.53 3.15 -9.50
N GLN A 88 -1.14 2.61 -8.35
CA GLN A 88 -0.70 3.40 -7.21
C GLN A 88 0.63 4.12 -7.50
N MET A 89 1.55 3.51 -8.26
CA MET A 89 2.87 4.08 -8.54
C MET A 89 2.81 5.48 -9.22
N PRO A 90 2.06 5.68 -10.32
CA PRO A 90 1.87 7.01 -10.91
C PRO A 90 1.26 8.04 -9.95
N ILE A 91 0.26 7.62 -9.17
CA ILE A 91 -0.42 8.49 -8.20
C ILE A 91 0.56 8.92 -7.11
N PHE A 92 1.35 7.98 -6.59
CA PHE A 92 2.37 8.26 -5.59
C PHE A 92 3.43 9.23 -6.11
N ILE A 93 3.94 9.02 -7.33
CA ILE A 93 4.90 9.93 -7.96
C ILE A 93 4.30 11.33 -8.14
N ALA A 94 3.05 11.43 -8.61
CA ALA A 94 2.37 12.70 -8.78
C ALA A 94 2.19 13.43 -7.44
N PHE A 95 1.79 12.70 -6.39
CA PHE A 95 1.60 13.26 -5.05
C PHE A 95 2.92 13.71 -4.42
N TYR A 96 3.97 12.89 -4.51
CA TYR A 96 5.29 13.20 -3.99
C TYR A 96 5.91 14.42 -4.68
N ARG A 97 5.85 14.47 -6.02
CA ARG A 97 6.31 15.65 -6.78
C ARG A 97 5.48 16.88 -6.44
N SER A 98 4.16 16.73 -6.33
CA SER A 98 3.29 17.83 -5.93
C SER A 98 3.70 18.37 -4.57
N LEU A 99 3.97 17.52 -3.57
CA LEU A 99 4.40 17.95 -2.23
C LEU A 99 5.78 18.61 -2.23
N MET A 100 6.74 18.10 -3.02
CA MET A 100 8.07 18.72 -3.14
C MET A 100 8.05 20.09 -3.80
N THR A 101 7.18 20.31 -4.78
CA THR A 101 7.04 21.59 -5.48
C THR A 101 6.01 22.51 -4.82
N PHE A 102 5.31 22.05 -3.78
CA PHE A 102 4.29 22.85 -3.10
C PHE A 102 4.94 23.85 -2.15
N GLU A 103 4.87 25.13 -2.51
CA GLU A 103 5.20 26.20 -1.57
C GLU A 103 4.07 26.34 -0.54
N PHE A 104 4.32 25.90 0.69
CA PHE A 104 3.40 26.11 1.80
C PHE A 104 3.28 27.61 2.09
N LYS A 105 2.22 28.24 1.59
CA LYS A 105 1.96 29.69 1.75
C LYS A 105 1.88 30.12 3.22
N VAL A 106 1.52 29.21 4.13
CA VAL A 106 1.51 29.45 5.58
C VAL A 106 2.06 28.23 6.32
N GLN A 107 3.30 28.32 6.82
CA GLN A 107 3.95 27.24 7.58
C GLN A 107 3.19 26.84 8.85
N ALA A 108 2.45 27.76 9.48
CA ALA A 108 1.65 27.48 10.68
C ALA A 108 0.49 26.49 10.43
N HIS A 109 -0.04 26.41 9.21
CA HIS A 109 -1.10 25.45 8.84
C HIS A 109 -0.54 24.13 8.29
N ALA A 110 0.79 24.03 8.16
CA ALA A 110 1.50 22.82 7.76
C ALA A 110 1.75 21.88 8.94
N SER A 111 1.28 22.23 10.15
CA SER A 111 1.35 21.33 11.29
C SER A 111 0.18 20.35 11.32
N PHE A 112 0.48 19.06 11.47
CA PHE A 112 -0.54 18.01 11.56
C PHE A 112 -0.09 16.91 12.53
N LEU A 113 -0.99 16.49 13.42
CA LEU A 113 -0.74 15.52 14.50
C LEU A 113 0.44 15.86 15.42
N GLY A 114 0.81 17.14 15.54
CA GLY A 114 1.94 17.62 16.35
C GLY A 114 3.23 17.84 15.55
N ILE A 115 3.30 17.41 14.29
CA ILE A 115 4.49 17.59 13.44
C ILE A 115 4.48 19.03 12.98
N SER A 116 5.56 19.78 13.22
CA SER A 116 5.67 21.21 12.91
C SER A 116 5.57 21.47 11.40
N ASN A 117 6.02 20.51 10.57
CA ASN A 117 5.99 20.61 9.12
C ASN A 117 5.84 19.22 8.47
N ILE A 118 4.71 18.97 7.80
CA ILE A 118 4.42 17.69 7.10
C ILE A 118 5.40 17.45 5.93
N GLY A 119 6.11 18.48 5.46
CA GLY A 119 7.09 18.37 4.39
C GLY A 119 8.50 17.94 4.84
N GLU A 120 8.79 17.93 6.14
CA GLU A 120 10.09 17.49 6.65
C GLU A 120 10.12 15.97 6.91
N SER A 121 11.28 15.34 6.72
CA SER A 121 11.46 13.92 7.03
C SER A 121 11.36 13.67 8.53
N VAL A 122 10.71 12.56 8.91
CA VAL A 122 10.52 12.16 10.32
C VAL A 122 11.88 11.92 11.00
N TRP A 123 12.87 11.45 10.25
CA TRP A 123 14.26 11.33 10.69
C TRP A 123 14.86 12.67 11.13
N LYS A 124 14.64 13.74 10.38
CA LYS A 124 15.15 15.07 10.71
C LYS A 124 14.50 15.60 11.99
N LEU A 125 13.18 15.42 12.12
CA LEU A 125 12.42 15.79 13.32
C LEU A 125 12.87 15.00 14.57
N THR A 126 13.21 13.73 14.44
CA THR A 126 13.59 12.87 15.56
C THR A 126 15.04 13.08 16.01
N VAL A 127 15.98 13.22 15.08
CA VAL A 127 17.42 13.38 15.39
C VAL A 127 17.80 14.83 15.72
N GLU A 128 17.25 15.82 15.00
CA GLU A 128 17.66 17.23 15.19
C GLU A 128 16.80 17.95 16.23
N GLN A 129 15.51 17.64 16.34
CA GLN A 129 14.58 18.31 17.26
C GLN A 129 14.25 17.47 18.50
N GLY A 130 14.82 16.27 18.63
CA GLY A 130 14.56 15.35 19.76
C GLY A 130 13.10 14.89 19.85
N ALA A 131 12.32 15.06 18.77
CA ALA A 131 10.89 14.75 18.71
C ALA A 131 10.66 13.25 18.49
N PHE A 132 11.08 12.40 19.43
CA PHE A 132 10.91 10.94 19.36
C PHE A 132 9.44 10.52 19.18
N TRP A 133 8.50 11.35 19.63
CA TRP A 133 7.10 11.11 19.40
C TRP A 133 6.80 11.01 17.89
N ALA A 134 7.43 11.78 16.99
CA ALA A 134 7.18 11.70 15.54
C ALA A 134 7.41 10.29 14.92
N LEU A 135 8.14 9.37 15.58
CA LEU A 135 8.27 7.96 15.17
C LEU A 135 6.96 7.18 15.17
N TYR A 136 5.90 7.63 15.84
CA TYR A 136 4.61 6.91 15.79
C TYR A 136 4.05 6.86 14.35
N VAL A 137 4.32 7.86 13.50
CA VAL A 137 3.80 7.92 12.13
C VAL A 137 4.32 6.76 11.26
N PRO A 138 5.64 6.57 11.09
CA PRO A 138 6.16 5.45 10.30
C PRO A 138 5.85 4.09 10.93
N ILE A 139 5.79 3.99 12.25
CA ILE A 139 5.41 2.75 12.94
C ILE A 139 3.95 2.38 12.65
N LEU A 140 3.02 3.34 12.77
CA LEU A 140 1.61 3.11 12.43
C LEU A 140 1.43 2.83 10.93
N ALA A 141 2.18 3.52 10.07
CA ALA A 141 2.17 3.25 8.63
C ALA A 141 2.67 1.83 8.31
N GLY A 142 3.74 1.38 8.95
CA GLY A 142 4.25 0.01 8.85
C GLY A 142 3.25 -1.03 9.35
N LEU A 143 2.67 -0.80 10.54
CA LEU A 143 1.68 -1.69 11.15
C LEU A 143 0.41 -1.81 10.28
N THR A 144 -0.11 -0.69 9.80
CA THR A 144 -1.29 -0.67 8.91
C THR A 144 -1.00 -1.37 7.59
N THR A 145 0.18 -1.15 7.00
CA THR A 145 0.62 -1.85 5.79
C THR A 145 0.73 -3.36 6.03
N TYR A 146 1.29 -3.78 7.16
CA TYR A 146 1.38 -5.19 7.55
C TYR A 146 -0.01 -5.83 7.68
N LEU A 147 -0.94 -5.17 8.37
CA LEU A 147 -2.32 -5.65 8.51
C LEU A 147 -3.03 -5.73 7.14
N GLN A 148 -2.85 -4.71 6.29
CA GLN A 148 -3.43 -4.67 4.96
C GLN A 148 -2.87 -5.79 4.08
N GLN A 149 -1.57 -6.05 4.14
CA GLN A 149 -0.92 -7.15 3.42
C GLN A 149 -1.41 -8.49 3.93
N LYS A 150 -1.47 -8.71 5.25
CA LYS A 150 -1.96 -9.96 5.84
C LYS A 150 -3.38 -10.31 5.39
N ILE A 151 -4.25 -9.32 5.28
CA ILE A 151 -5.63 -9.51 4.79
C ILE A 151 -5.64 -9.79 3.27
N SER A 152 -4.73 -9.16 2.52
CA SER A 152 -4.71 -9.23 1.06
C SER A 152 -3.91 -10.42 0.52
N THR A 153 -3.03 -11.03 1.31
CA THR A 153 -2.21 -12.14 0.85
C THR A 153 -2.95 -13.46 0.81
N VAL A 154 -2.61 -14.24 -0.21
CA VAL A 154 -3.05 -15.61 -0.38
C VAL A 154 -2.15 -16.47 0.49
N ASP A 155 -2.70 -17.25 1.41
CA ASP A 155 -1.96 -17.95 2.49
C ASP A 155 -1.08 -19.10 1.97
N SER A 156 -0.02 -18.82 1.22
CA SER A 156 0.85 -19.88 0.70
C SER A 156 1.79 -20.36 1.80
N ASN A 157 2.09 -21.66 1.78
CA ASN A 157 3.16 -22.22 2.61
C ASN A 157 4.55 -21.94 2.01
N ASP A 158 4.63 -21.14 0.94
CA ASP A 158 5.90 -20.85 0.30
C ASP A 158 6.71 -19.88 1.19
N PRO A 159 7.91 -20.29 1.64
CA PRO A 159 8.74 -19.47 2.53
C PRO A 159 9.06 -18.11 1.91
N THR A 160 9.17 -18.03 0.58
CA THR A 160 9.38 -16.79 -0.17
C THR A 160 8.25 -15.78 0.02
N GLN A 161 7.00 -16.24 0.09
CA GLN A 161 5.84 -15.36 0.24
C GLN A 161 5.70 -14.84 1.68
N ARG A 162 6.05 -15.67 2.67
CA ARG A 162 6.12 -15.26 4.09
C ARG A 162 7.22 -14.25 4.34
N THR A 163 8.39 -14.44 3.72
CA THR A 163 9.49 -13.45 3.80
C THR A 163 9.06 -12.12 3.20
N MET A 164 8.38 -12.13 2.05
CA MET A 164 7.86 -10.90 1.43
C MET A 164 6.87 -10.16 2.34
N LEU A 165 5.98 -10.91 3.01
CA LEU A 165 4.97 -10.39 3.95
C LEU A 165 5.56 -9.68 5.18
N MET A 166 6.74 -10.10 5.63
CA MET A 166 7.40 -9.50 6.80
C MET A 166 8.38 -8.41 6.40
N MET A 167 9.11 -8.60 5.28
CA MET A 167 10.15 -7.67 4.85
C MET A 167 9.61 -6.39 4.19
N MET A 168 8.53 -6.48 3.40
CA MET A 168 7.99 -5.31 2.69
C MET A 168 7.48 -4.20 3.64
N PRO A 169 6.68 -4.50 4.68
CA PRO A 169 6.22 -3.47 5.62
C PRO A 169 7.37 -2.83 6.39
N LEU A 170 8.42 -3.60 6.69
CA LEU A 170 9.63 -3.12 7.34
C LEU A 170 10.39 -2.13 6.45
N PHE A 171 10.52 -2.44 5.17
CA PHE A 171 11.12 -1.54 4.17
C PHE A 171 10.29 -0.26 3.97
N MET A 172 8.97 -0.36 3.95
CA MET A 172 8.11 0.81 3.84
C MET A 172 8.13 1.67 5.10
N ALA A 173 8.19 1.06 6.29
CA ALA A 173 8.38 1.80 7.54
C ALA A 173 9.73 2.52 7.57
N TRP A 174 10.77 1.93 6.98
CA TRP A 174 12.08 2.56 6.84
C TRP A 174 12.07 3.72 5.83
N ILE A 175 11.39 3.58 4.68
CA ILE A 175 11.23 4.68 3.71
C ILE A 175 10.40 5.84 4.30
N ALA A 176 9.42 5.52 5.15
CA ALA A 176 8.53 6.50 5.76
C ALA A 176 9.15 7.24 6.96
N ALA A 177 10.26 6.73 7.51
CA ALA A 177 11.01 7.35 8.60
C ALA A 177 12.04 8.35 8.02
#